data_AF-A0A059WH13-F1
#
_entry.id   AF-A0A059WH13-F1
#
_cell.length_a   1.000
_cell.length_b   1.000
_cell.length_c   1.000
_cell.angle_alpha   90.00
_cell.angle_beta   90.00
_cell.angle_gamma   90.00
#
_symmetry.space_group_name_H-M   'P 1'
#
loop_
_entity.id
_entity.type
_entity.pdbx_description
1 polymer ?
#
loop_
_entity_poly.entity_id
_entity_poly.type
_entity_poly.pdbx_seq_one_letter_code
_entity_poly.pdbx_strand_id
1 'polypeptide(L)'
;ILRDALQPAGQERDDGPFWRKEIVNATDEVSRKESETHDLPGFRPLGGATSGDVDALRHALLLGDYELEIRGIVCGIAASEAGEIDFLDDTEIPQIRVGREGLLAVLRGISSGTLVDVDVKPVNASSATTGGSGEATEEDTATAEPGETTPETDTGATSRQTDTAVTVGLGADELARRAQRVIDKLDQHRVSVELAAERPFEEGPGFYVLRLRPGEGVTVDRIVQRDEDVKLVLGLEAEHHIRFYVDRGALSMEVPKLDQERYGVDAEAMWSRYEWSTGRLVVPIGEDIRGQTVEIDFSSADSPHLLIAGTTGSGKSVALETLLQGLLRHYPPANLRVAAVDPKGTELTFLEGDEHLLNPVGMDAEDATSILKHAVAEMRTRYDGFKEAGVRSLSEFNSQAGENDVIPWWILILDEYADLTLSDEDRKTVEEPLVRIAQKARAAGIHVVVATQRPSAEVIRP
;
A
#
# COMPACT_ATOMS: atom_id res chain seq x y z
N ILE A 1 18.89 -16.39 -19.22
CA ILE A 1 18.64 -15.40 -18.15
C ILE A 1 18.66 -16.07 -16.79
N LEU A 2 17.58 -16.69 -16.29
CA LEU A 2 17.60 -17.33 -14.96
C LEU A 2 18.69 -18.41 -14.81
N ARG A 3 18.91 -19.23 -15.84
CA ARG A 3 20.00 -20.23 -15.87
C ARG A 3 21.39 -19.60 -15.72
N ASP A 4 21.61 -18.42 -16.28
CA ASP A 4 22.91 -17.73 -16.27
C ASP A 4 23.08 -16.91 -14.97
N ALA A 5 21.97 -16.38 -14.46
CA ALA A 5 21.88 -15.63 -13.21
C ALA A 5 22.05 -16.51 -11.96
N LEU A 6 21.69 -17.80 -12.05
CA LEU A 6 21.79 -18.75 -10.94
C LEU A 6 22.97 -19.71 -11.06
N GLN A 7 23.99 -19.37 -11.85
CA GLN A 7 25.23 -20.13 -11.86
C GLN A 7 25.96 -20.04 -10.51
N PRO A 8 26.79 -21.04 -10.17
CA PRO A 8 27.62 -21.03 -8.97
C PRO A 8 28.66 -19.91 -8.99
N ALA A 9 29.20 -19.60 -7.81
CA ALA A 9 30.22 -18.57 -7.60
C ALA A 9 31.37 -18.70 -8.63
N GLY A 10 31.54 -17.66 -9.44
CA GLY A 10 32.62 -17.59 -10.45
C GLY A 10 32.26 -18.10 -11.85
N GLN A 11 31.04 -18.59 -12.07
CA GLN A 11 30.48 -18.93 -13.40
C GLN A 11 29.28 -18.06 -13.77
N GLU A 12 28.87 -17.15 -12.89
CA GLU A 12 27.74 -16.24 -13.06
C GLU A 12 28.01 -15.00 -13.92
N ARG A 13 26.92 -14.37 -14.35
CA ARG A 13 26.91 -12.98 -14.84
C ARG A 13 27.09 -12.01 -13.66
N ASP A 14 27.46 -10.76 -13.95
CA ASP A 14 27.70 -9.73 -12.92
C ASP A 14 26.52 -9.52 -11.95
N ASP A 15 25.29 -9.85 -12.36
CA ASP A 15 24.06 -9.76 -11.57
C ASP A 15 23.69 -11.04 -10.81
N GLY A 16 24.49 -12.11 -10.89
CA GLY A 16 24.23 -13.38 -10.21
C GLY A 16 24.06 -13.28 -8.69
N PRO A 17 24.94 -12.55 -7.97
CA PRO A 17 24.76 -12.32 -6.53
C PRO A 17 23.44 -11.63 -6.16
N PHE A 18 22.96 -10.72 -7.02
CA PHE A 18 21.68 -10.06 -6.84
C PHE A 18 20.52 -11.07 -6.97
N TRP A 19 20.48 -11.85 -8.05
CA TRP A 19 19.40 -12.82 -8.27
C TRP A 19 19.33 -13.94 -7.23
N ARG A 20 20.48 -14.43 -6.74
CA ARG A 20 20.51 -15.42 -5.64
C ARG A 20 19.95 -14.84 -4.34
N LYS A 21 20.29 -13.58 -4.04
CA LYS A 21 19.75 -12.86 -2.88
C LYS A 21 18.23 -12.67 -3.00
N GLU A 22 17.73 -12.24 -4.16
CA GLU A 22 16.29 -12.04 -4.37
C GLU A 22 15.49 -13.34 -4.22
N ILE A 23 16.01 -14.48 -4.71
CA ILE A 23 15.35 -15.78 -4.52
C ILE A 23 15.29 -16.17 -3.04
N VAL A 24 16.38 -15.94 -2.29
CA VAL A 24 16.41 -16.25 -0.85
C VAL A 24 15.48 -15.32 -0.09
N ASN A 25 15.44 -14.02 -0.41
CA ASN A 25 14.52 -13.06 0.19
C ASN A 25 13.05 -13.44 -0.07
N ALA A 26 12.70 -13.86 -1.29
CA ALA A 26 11.36 -14.33 -1.62
C ALA A 26 10.95 -15.57 -0.80
N THR A 27 11.92 -16.39 -0.35
CA THR A 27 11.67 -17.51 0.58
C THR A 27 11.61 -17.10 2.05
N ASP A 28 12.04 -15.89 2.39
CA ASP A 28 11.95 -15.33 3.74
C ASP A 28 10.63 -14.57 3.98
N GLU A 29 10.00 -14.10 2.90
CA GLU A 29 8.69 -13.43 2.93
C GLU A 29 7.51 -14.42 3.10
N VAL A 30 7.76 -15.72 3.27
CA VAL A 30 6.73 -16.76 3.41
C VAL A 30 6.65 -17.33 4.83
N SER A 31 5.42 -17.57 5.29
CA SER A 31 5.18 -18.07 6.66
C SER A 31 5.69 -19.49 6.81
N ARG A 32 6.63 -19.73 7.75
CA ARG A 32 7.20 -21.08 8.05
C ARG A 32 6.19 -22.09 8.62
N LYS A 33 4.90 -21.74 8.76
CA LYS A 33 3.84 -22.63 9.23
C LYS A 33 3.00 -23.15 8.06
N GLU A 34 2.88 -24.47 7.95
CA GLU A 34 1.81 -25.08 7.16
C GLU A 34 0.46 -24.77 7.84
N SER A 35 -0.29 -23.80 7.32
CA SER A 35 -1.64 -23.49 7.78
C SER A 35 -2.49 -23.00 6.61
N GLU A 36 -3.78 -23.34 6.63
CA GLU A 36 -4.74 -22.91 5.60
C GLU A 36 -5.13 -21.43 5.70
N THR A 37 -4.72 -20.73 6.77
CA THR A 37 -5.20 -19.37 7.10
C THR A 37 -4.07 -18.45 7.60
N HIS A 38 -3.12 -18.09 6.74
CA HIS A 38 -2.13 -17.04 7.03
C HIS A 38 -2.12 -15.97 5.92
N ASP A 39 -1.85 -14.72 6.32
CA ASP A 39 -1.79 -13.54 5.45
C ASP A 39 -0.54 -13.51 4.55
N LEU A 40 0.45 -14.37 4.85
CA LEU A 40 1.62 -14.62 4.01
C LEU A 40 1.49 -15.99 3.31
N PRO A 41 2.03 -16.16 2.09
CA PRO A 41 2.05 -17.47 1.44
C PRO A 41 2.68 -18.49 2.37
N GLY A 42 2.00 -19.63 2.58
CA GLY A 42 2.50 -20.68 3.45
C GLY A 42 3.74 -21.37 2.87
N PHE A 43 4.75 -21.61 3.70
CA PHE A 43 5.95 -22.36 3.34
C PHE A 43 5.71 -23.86 3.50
N ARG A 44 6.03 -24.63 2.45
CA ARG A 44 5.89 -26.09 2.46
C ARG A 44 7.11 -26.75 1.81
N PRO A 45 7.96 -27.47 2.57
CA PRO A 45 9.00 -28.27 1.98
C PRO A 45 8.38 -29.46 1.24
N LEU A 46 8.85 -29.71 0.01
CA LEU A 46 8.45 -30.86 -0.80
C LEU A 46 9.49 -31.98 -0.67
N GLY A 47 9.06 -33.24 -0.80
CA GLY A 47 9.99 -34.38 -0.85
C GLY A 47 10.57 -34.86 0.48
N GLY A 48 10.00 -34.45 1.62
CA GLY A 48 10.44 -34.89 2.95
C GLY A 48 11.64 -34.13 3.52
N ALA A 49 12.04 -33.02 2.88
CA ALA A 49 13.05 -32.12 3.40
C ALA A 49 12.62 -31.50 4.74
N THR A 50 13.56 -31.40 5.68
CA THR A 50 13.36 -30.74 6.97
C THR A 50 13.59 -29.23 6.87
N SER A 51 13.19 -28.46 7.89
CA SER A 51 13.52 -27.04 7.96
C SER A 51 15.03 -26.77 7.97
N GLY A 52 15.82 -27.70 8.52
CA GLY A 52 17.29 -27.60 8.52
C GLY A 52 17.90 -27.77 7.13
N ASP A 53 17.33 -28.64 6.30
CA ASP A 53 17.76 -28.83 4.91
C ASP A 53 17.49 -27.59 4.05
N VAL A 54 16.39 -26.89 4.34
CA VAL A 54 16.03 -25.62 3.70
C VAL A 54 17.02 -24.52 4.07
N ASP A 55 17.35 -24.37 5.36
CA ASP A 55 18.30 -23.35 5.82
C ASP A 55 19.72 -23.63 5.27
N ALA A 56 20.12 -24.91 5.14
CA ALA A 56 21.36 -25.29 4.49
C ALA A 56 21.38 -24.93 2.98
N LEU A 57 20.28 -25.19 2.27
CA LEU A 57 20.13 -24.82 0.86
C LEU A 57 20.15 -23.30 0.64
N ARG A 58 19.49 -22.54 1.51
CA ARG A 58 19.50 -21.06 1.49
C ARG A 58 20.92 -20.51 1.65
N HIS A 59 21.66 -21.06 2.61
CA HIS A 59 23.05 -20.68 2.85
C HIS A 59 23.95 -21.01 1.65
N ALA A 60 23.78 -22.20 1.05
CA ALA A 60 24.48 -22.60 -0.17
C ALA A 60 24.16 -21.66 -1.36
N LEU A 61 22.89 -21.30 -1.54
CA LEU A 61 22.45 -20.36 -2.59
C LEU A 61 23.08 -18.97 -2.40
N LEU A 62 23.10 -18.41 -1.19
CA LEU A 62 23.73 -17.11 -0.94
C LEU A 62 25.22 -17.10 -1.26
N LEU A 63 25.93 -18.18 -0.91
CA LEU A 63 27.36 -18.31 -1.15
C LEU A 63 27.71 -18.72 -2.58
N GLY A 64 26.73 -19.14 -3.40
CA GLY A 64 26.99 -19.71 -4.72
C GLY A 64 27.66 -21.09 -4.66
N ASP A 65 27.52 -21.81 -3.54
CA ASP A 65 28.17 -23.11 -3.27
C ASP A 65 27.20 -24.27 -3.53
N TYR A 66 26.86 -24.48 -4.79
CA TYR A 66 25.96 -25.54 -5.24
C TYR A 66 26.23 -25.90 -6.71
N GLU A 67 25.70 -27.05 -7.15
CA GLU A 67 25.59 -27.37 -8.58
C GLU A 67 24.11 -27.35 -8.98
N LEU A 68 23.79 -26.70 -10.09
CA LEU A 68 22.41 -26.53 -10.56
C LEU A 68 22.20 -27.27 -11.89
N GLU A 69 21.40 -28.33 -11.85
CA GLU A 69 20.94 -29.04 -13.05
C GLU A 69 19.48 -28.67 -13.35
N ILE A 70 19.25 -27.84 -14.38
CA ILE A 70 17.88 -27.46 -14.80
C ILE A 70 17.37 -28.48 -15.82
N ARG A 71 16.50 -29.39 -15.38
CA ARG A 71 15.90 -30.43 -16.23
C ARG A 71 14.68 -29.97 -17.04
N GLY A 72 14.08 -28.84 -16.69
CA GLY A 72 12.92 -28.25 -17.37
C GLY A 72 12.42 -26.99 -16.68
N ILE A 73 11.54 -26.24 -17.34
CA ILE A 73 10.85 -25.07 -16.78
C ILE A 73 9.36 -25.34 -16.89
N VAL A 74 8.64 -25.23 -15.77
CA VAL A 74 7.19 -25.31 -15.74
C VAL A 74 6.66 -23.96 -15.26
N CYS A 75 5.80 -23.34 -16.06
CA CYS A 75 5.09 -22.13 -15.66
C CYS A 75 3.67 -22.52 -15.22
N GLY A 76 3.33 -22.25 -13.96
CA GLY A 76 2.00 -22.50 -13.40
C GLY A 76 1.29 -21.18 -13.10
N ILE A 77 0.09 -20.99 -13.64
CA ILE A 77 -0.77 -19.84 -13.34
C ILE A 77 -1.81 -20.30 -12.33
N ALA A 78 -1.74 -19.79 -11.10
CA ALA A 78 -2.76 -20.04 -10.08
C ALA A 78 -4.04 -19.25 -10.42
N ALA A 79 -5.04 -19.92 -10.97
CA ALA A 79 -6.38 -19.38 -11.16
C ALA A 79 -7.29 -19.78 -9.99
N SER A 80 -8.23 -18.92 -9.63
CA SER A 80 -9.22 -19.13 -8.56
C SER A 80 -10.21 -20.27 -8.86
N GLU A 81 -10.37 -20.66 -10.11
CA GLU A 81 -11.25 -21.75 -10.56
C GLU A 81 -10.47 -22.74 -11.46
N ALA A 82 -10.82 -24.02 -11.36
CA ALA A 82 -10.29 -25.06 -12.25
C ALA A 82 -10.86 -24.84 -13.67
N GLY A 83 -10.01 -24.57 -14.65
CA GLY A 83 -10.38 -24.38 -16.06
C GLY A 83 -9.58 -25.28 -17.00
N GLU A 84 -9.89 -25.24 -18.31
CA GLU A 84 -9.20 -26.03 -19.34
C GLU A 84 -7.70 -25.73 -19.38
N ILE A 85 -6.90 -26.79 -19.60
CA ILE A 85 -5.45 -26.70 -19.76
C ILE A 85 -5.15 -26.36 -21.22
N ASP A 86 -4.69 -25.15 -21.49
CA ASP A 86 -4.18 -24.76 -22.81
C ASP A 86 -2.67 -24.96 -22.87
N PHE A 87 -2.22 -25.72 -23.87
CA PHE A 87 -0.81 -25.74 -24.29
C PHE A 87 -0.62 -24.60 -25.30
N LEU A 88 0.19 -23.60 -24.95
CA LEU A 88 0.62 -22.56 -25.89
C LEU A 88 1.79 -23.11 -26.73
N ASP A 89 1.50 -23.51 -27.96
CA ASP A 89 2.48 -24.12 -28.87
C ASP A 89 3.54 -23.15 -29.43
N ASP A 90 3.53 -21.87 -29.06
CA ASP A 90 4.39 -20.83 -29.67
C ASP A 90 5.63 -20.44 -28.84
N THR A 91 5.89 -21.11 -27.72
CA THR A 91 7.18 -21.01 -27.01
C THR A 91 7.67 -22.42 -26.73
N GLU A 92 8.96 -22.72 -26.92
CA GLU A 92 9.59 -24.01 -26.55
C GLU A 92 9.55 -24.32 -25.03
N ILE A 93 8.65 -23.68 -24.28
CA ILE A 93 8.43 -23.83 -22.85
C ILE A 93 6.98 -24.28 -22.65
N PRO A 94 6.73 -25.52 -22.20
CA PRO A 94 5.39 -25.98 -21.91
C PRO A 94 4.81 -25.18 -20.74
N GLN A 95 3.75 -24.43 -21.00
CA GLN A 95 2.96 -23.75 -19.98
C GLN A 95 1.80 -24.65 -19.58
N ILE A 96 1.55 -24.77 -18.26
CA ILE A 96 0.45 -25.59 -17.76
C ILE A 96 -0.42 -24.71 -16.87
N ARG A 97 -1.68 -24.51 -17.28
CA ARG A 97 -2.67 -23.86 -16.43
C ARG A 97 -3.25 -24.89 -15.46
N VAL A 98 -2.98 -24.75 -14.17
CA VAL A 98 -3.44 -25.68 -13.13
C VAL A 98 -3.95 -24.90 -11.92
N GLY A 99 -5.09 -25.34 -11.37
CA GLY A 99 -5.52 -24.88 -10.04
C GLY A 99 -4.54 -25.33 -8.95
N ARG A 100 -4.70 -24.81 -7.73
CA ARG A 100 -3.81 -25.05 -6.58
C ARG A 100 -3.49 -26.53 -6.35
N GLU A 101 -4.50 -27.41 -6.37
CA GLU A 101 -4.30 -28.85 -6.15
C GLU A 101 -3.53 -29.53 -7.29
N GLY A 102 -3.80 -29.12 -8.54
CA GLY A 102 -3.08 -29.61 -9.71
C GLY A 102 -1.61 -29.19 -9.70
N LEU A 103 -1.33 -27.93 -9.33
CA LEU A 103 0.04 -27.42 -9.18
C LEU A 103 0.80 -28.21 -8.11
N LEU A 104 0.18 -28.47 -6.95
CA LEU A 104 0.80 -29.27 -5.89
C LEU A 104 1.07 -30.72 -6.32
N ALA A 105 0.19 -31.32 -7.12
CA ALA A 105 0.41 -32.67 -7.66
C ALA A 105 1.61 -32.71 -8.62
N VAL A 106 1.71 -31.73 -9.54
CA VAL A 106 2.85 -31.59 -10.46
C VAL A 106 4.16 -31.41 -9.70
N LEU A 107 4.20 -30.49 -8.73
CA LEU A 107 5.39 -30.23 -7.92
C LEU A 107 5.82 -31.44 -7.07
N ARG A 108 4.86 -32.23 -6.54
CA ARG A 108 5.16 -33.51 -5.88
C ARG A 108 5.73 -34.56 -6.83
N GLY A 109 5.19 -34.65 -8.05
CA GLY A 109 5.71 -35.51 -9.11
C GLY A 109 7.18 -35.21 -9.40
N ILE A 110 7.49 -33.93 -9.69
CA ILE A 110 8.85 -33.44 -9.91
C ILE A 110 9.77 -33.78 -8.72
N SER A 111 9.33 -33.49 -7.49
CA SER A 111 10.08 -33.76 -6.26
C SER A 111 10.36 -35.25 -6.02
N SER A 112 9.49 -36.15 -6.48
CA SER A 112 9.66 -37.60 -6.34
C SER A 112 10.50 -38.25 -7.45
N GLY A 113 10.95 -37.47 -8.44
CA GLY A 113 11.66 -37.99 -9.62
C GLY A 113 10.76 -38.76 -10.59
N THR A 114 9.44 -38.72 -10.38
CA THR A 114 8.44 -39.37 -11.25
C THR A 114 7.80 -38.28 -12.09
N LEU A 115 8.30 -38.05 -13.31
CA LEU A 115 7.51 -37.35 -14.32
C LEU A 115 6.39 -38.31 -14.72
N VAL A 116 5.28 -38.25 -13.98
CA VAL A 116 4.05 -38.94 -14.34
C VAL A 116 3.54 -38.24 -15.60
N ASP A 117 3.30 -38.98 -16.68
CA ASP A 117 2.42 -38.54 -17.76
C ASP A 117 1.09 -38.19 -17.10
N VAL A 118 0.84 -36.89 -16.89
CA VAL A 118 -0.40 -36.43 -16.30
C VAL A 118 -1.47 -36.62 -17.36
N ASP A 119 -2.14 -37.78 -17.35
CA ASP A 119 -3.31 -38.07 -18.19
C ASP A 119 -4.48 -37.18 -17.71
N VAL A 120 -4.49 -35.93 -18.17
CA VAL A 120 -5.56 -34.98 -17.89
C VAL A 120 -6.71 -35.27 -18.85
N LYS A 121 -7.73 -35.97 -18.36
CA LYS A 121 -8.95 -36.23 -19.14
C LYS A 121 -9.88 -35.01 -19.11
N PRO A 122 -10.41 -34.56 -20.28
CA PRO A 122 -11.34 -33.43 -20.35
C PRO A 122 -12.75 -33.83 -19.86
N VAL A 123 -13.38 -32.95 -19.07
CA VAL A 123 -14.79 -33.08 -18.68
C VAL A 123 -15.68 -32.37 -19.71
N ASN A 124 -16.27 -33.21 -20.56
CA ASN A 124 -17.54 -33.06 -21.27
C ASN A 124 -17.72 -31.96 -22.33
N ALA A 125 -17.59 -32.42 -23.58
CA ALA A 125 -18.55 -32.09 -24.63
C ALA A 125 -19.94 -32.67 -24.29
N SER A 126 -20.95 -31.82 -24.10
CA SER A 126 -22.35 -32.09 -24.47
C SER A 126 -23.26 -30.89 -24.20
N SER A 127 -24.11 -30.64 -25.20
CA SER A 127 -25.41 -29.96 -25.19
C SER A 127 -25.46 -28.42 -25.09
N ALA A 128 -25.59 -27.85 -26.29
CA ALA A 128 -26.30 -26.63 -26.59
C ALA A 128 -27.82 -26.71 -26.33
N THR A 129 -28.49 -25.55 -26.48
CA THR A 129 -29.94 -25.25 -26.59
C THR A 129 -30.73 -25.25 -25.26
N THR A 130 -31.56 -24.26 -24.88
CA THR A 130 -32.49 -23.40 -25.66
C THR A 130 -32.99 -22.24 -24.76
N GLY A 131 -33.09 -20.99 -25.24
CA GLY A 131 -34.36 -20.24 -25.44
C GLY A 131 -34.87 -19.45 -24.21
N GLY A 132 -34.78 -18.10 -24.18
CA GLY A 132 -35.85 -17.14 -24.57
C GLY A 132 -36.58 -16.63 -23.30
N SER A 133 -37.16 -15.43 -23.13
CA SER A 133 -37.44 -14.22 -23.91
C SER A 133 -38.27 -13.27 -23.01
N GLY A 134 -38.34 -11.96 -23.30
CA GLY A 134 -39.41 -11.03 -22.85
C GLY A 134 -38.89 -9.74 -22.19
N GLU A 135 -38.76 -8.62 -22.92
CA GLU A 135 -39.75 -7.51 -23.12
C GLU A 135 -39.85 -6.59 -21.88
N ALA A 136 -39.35 -5.34 -21.90
CA ALA A 136 -39.76 -4.11 -22.61
C ALA A 136 -40.97 -3.40 -21.98
N THR A 137 -40.77 -2.14 -21.54
CA THR A 137 -41.76 -1.05 -21.55
C THR A 137 -41.09 0.33 -21.40
N GLU A 138 -41.36 1.20 -22.37
CA GLU A 138 -41.41 2.68 -22.33
C GLU A 138 -42.41 3.15 -21.24
N GLU A 139 -42.58 4.38 -20.78
CA GLU A 139 -42.48 5.79 -21.20
C GLU A 139 -42.61 6.58 -19.86
N ASP A 140 -42.20 7.83 -19.65
CA ASP A 140 -42.96 9.02 -20.05
C ASP A 140 -42.27 10.30 -19.52
N THR A 141 -42.64 11.42 -20.13
CA THR A 141 -42.06 12.77 -20.10
C THR A 141 -42.89 13.77 -19.27
N ALA A 142 -42.28 14.89 -18.83
CA ALA A 142 -42.87 16.26 -18.72
C ALA A 142 -42.02 17.17 -17.78
N THR A 143 -41.32 18.21 -18.26
CA THR A 143 -41.67 19.65 -18.49
C THR A 143 -41.80 20.59 -17.26
N ALA A 144 -41.39 21.84 -17.49
CA ALA A 144 -40.89 22.86 -16.55
C ALA A 144 -41.87 24.01 -16.20
N GLU A 145 -41.62 24.65 -15.03
CA GLU A 145 -41.73 26.09 -14.61
C GLU A 145 -43.05 26.91 -14.81
N PRO A 146 -43.21 28.17 -14.30
CA PRO A 146 -42.46 29.02 -13.33
C PRO A 146 -43.37 29.77 -12.29
N GLY A 147 -42.77 30.60 -11.40
CA GLY A 147 -43.43 31.85 -10.92
C GLY A 147 -43.09 32.37 -9.50
N GLU A 148 -42.31 33.46 -9.45
CA GLU A 148 -42.48 34.74 -8.69
C GLU A 148 -43.04 34.72 -7.23
N THR A 149 -42.56 35.43 -6.20
CA THR A 149 -41.92 36.77 -6.05
C THR A 149 -41.45 36.99 -4.59
N THR A 150 -40.45 37.87 -4.44
CA THR A 150 -39.81 38.50 -3.26
C THR A 150 -40.76 39.43 -2.44
N PRO A 151 -40.44 40.01 -1.24
CA PRO A 151 -39.14 40.64 -0.90
C PRO A 151 -38.60 40.73 0.56
N GLU A 152 -37.28 40.96 0.60
CA GLU A 152 -36.50 41.89 1.44
C GLU A 152 -36.59 41.85 2.97
N THR A 153 -35.43 41.65 3.62
CA THR A 153 -34.76 42.76 4.33
C THR A 153 -33.24 42.60 4.34
N ASP A 154 -32.61 43.72 4.00
CA ASP A 154 -31.21 44.10 3.90
C ASP A 154 -30.50 44.20 5.27
N THR A 155 -29.23 43.80 5.35
CA THR A 155 -28.18 44.62 5.99
C THR A 155 -26.81 44.15 5.49
N GLY A 156 -26.13 45.07 4.81
CA GLY A 156 -24.93 44.84 4.01
C GLY A 156 -23.64 44.48 4.74
N ALA A 157 -22.76 43.84 3.97
CA ALA A 157 -21.32 44.01 4.04
C ALA A 157 -20.71 43.78 2.65
N THR A 158 -20.37 44.91 2.02
CA THR A 158 -19.34 45.17 1.01
C THR A 158 -18.81 44.02 0.14
N SER A 159 -19.12 44.14 -1.15
CA SER A 159 -18.61 43.37 -2.28
C SER A 159 -17.08 43.21 -2.32
N ARG A 160 -16.62 41.98 -2.52
CA ARG A 160 -15.57 41.68 -3.48
C ARG A 160 -16.13 40.73 -4.54
N GLN A 161 -16.04 41.22 -5.78
CA GLN A 161 -16.52 40.57 -6.98
C GLN A 161 -15.72 39.29 -7.29
N THR A 162 -16.48 38.33 -7.80
CA THR A 162 -16.12 37.32 -8.80
C THR A 162 -15.05 36.32 -8.42
N ASP A 163 -15.56 35.20 -7.90
CA ASP A 163 -15.11 33.83 -8.12
C ASP A 163 -14.51 33.64 -9.53
N THR A 164 -13.19 33.81 -9.63
CA THR A 164 -12.39 33.03 -10.56
C THR A 164 -12.03 31.75 -9.85
N ALA A 165 -12.59 30.63 -10.30
CA ALA A 165 -12.09 29.31 -9.93
C ALA A 165 -10.57 29.31 -10.18
N VAL A 166 -9.78 29.33 -9.10
CA VAL A 166 -8.34 29.20 -9.19
C VAL A 166 -8.11 27.81 -9.75
N THR A 167 -7.65 27.70 -11.00
CA THR A 167 -7.06 26.46 -11.51
C THR A 167 -5.84 26.18 -10.65
N VAL A 168 -6.02 25.33 -9.64
CA VAL A 168 -4.95 24.91 -8.76
C VAL A 168 -4.09 23.92 -9.56
N GLY A 169 -2.88 24.35 -9.94
CA GLY A 169 -1.93 23.53 -10.70
C GLY A 169 -1.32 24.22 -11.94
N LEU A 170 -0.43 23.51 -12.62
CA LEU A 170 0.23 23.88 -13.88
C LEU A 170 -0.77 23.94 -15.02
N GLY A 171 -1.74 23.02 -15.03
CA GLY A 171 -2.77 22.92 -16.06
C GLY A 171 -2.28 22.23 -17.34
N ALA A 172 -3.22 21.72 -18.13
CA ALA A 172 -2.96 20.87 -19.28
C ALA A 172 -2.02 21.51 -20.33
N ASP A 173 -2.18 22.81 -20.59
CA ASP A 173 -1.36 23.53 -21.57
C ASP A 173 0.11 23.61 -21.16
N GLU A 174 0.39 23.81 -19.87
CA GLU A 174 1.76 23.85 -19.36
C GLU A 174 2.38 22.46 -19.32
N LEU A 175 1.62 21.45 -18.90
CA LEU A 175 2.07 20.06 -18.94
C LEU A 175 2.40 19.61 -20.37
N ALA A 176 1.58 19.99 -21.35
CA ALA A 176 1.85 19.73 -22.76
C ALA A 176 3.12 20.44 -23.26
N ARG A 177 3.33 21.71 -22.88
CA ARG A 177 4.57 22.44 -23.21
C ARG A 177 5.80 21.77 -22.60
N ARG A 178 5.73 21.35 -21.33
CA ARG A 178 6.83 20.63 -20.66
C ARG A 178 7.10 19.29 -21.33
N ALA A 179 6.06 18.51 -21.62
CA ALA A 179 6.19 17.27 -22.36
C ALA A 179 6.88 17.47 -23.70
N GLN A 180 6.48 18.49 -24.47
CA GLN A 180 7.12 18.79 -25.75
C GLN A 180 8.61 19.11 -25.59
N ARG A 181 8.98 19.91 -24.58
CA ARG A 181 10.40 20.21 -24.29
C ARG A 181 11.21 18.96 -23.94
N VAL A 182 10.61 18.02 -23.23
CA VAL A 182 11.23 16.71 -22.92
C VAL A 182 11.40 15.89 -24.19
N ILE A 183 10.36 15.79 -25.03
CA ILE A 183 10.41 15.06 -26.29
C ILE A 183 11.48 15.65 -27.23
N ASP A 184 11.49 16.97 -27.40
CA ASP A 184 12.49 17.68 -28.23
C ASP A 184 13.91 17.43 -27.71
N LYS A 185 14.08 17.42 -26.39
CA LYS A 185 15.38 17.15 -25.77
C LYS A 185 15.82 15.71 -26.00
N LEU A 186 14.92 14.73 -25.85
CA LEU A 186 15.22 13.32 -26.12
C LEU A 186 15.52 13.08 -27.61
N ASP A 187 14.81 13.74 -28.52
CA ASP A 187 15.04 13.65 -29.97
C ASP A 187 16.42 14.19 -30.37
N GLN A 188 16.90 15.28 -29.75
CA GLN A 188 18.28 15.76 -29.93
C GLN A 188 19.35 14.70 -29.60
N HIS A 189 19.02 13.75 -28.71
CA HIS A 189 19.87 12.62 -28.35
C HIS A 189 19.55 11.34 -29.15
N ARG A 190 18.73 11.44 -30.21
CA ARG A 190 18.26 10.31 -31.04
C ARG A 190 17.54 9.25 -30.21
N VAL A 191 16.76 9.69 -29.23
CA VAL A 191 15.88 8.88 -28.40
C VAL A 191 14.45 9.31 -28.74
N SER A 192 13.87 8.68 -29.77
CA SER A 192 12.51 9.00 -30.20
C SER A 192 11.50 8.48 -29.20
N VAL A 193 10.61 9.36 -28.75
CA VAL A 193 9.50 9.05 -27.86
C VAL A 193 8.27 9.84 -28.30
N GLU A 194 7.09 9.32 -27.97
CA GLU A 194 5.81 9.99 -28.20
C GLU A 194 5.01 10.02 -26.90
N LEU A 195 4.02 10.92 -26.80
CA LEU A 195 3.06 10.88 -25.69
C LEU A 195 2.17 9.65 -25.80
N ALA A 196 1.82 9.05 -24.67
CA ALA A 196 0.81 8.01 -24.63
C ALA A 196 -0.56 8.58 -25.06
N ALA A 197 -1.30 7.82 -25.88
CA ALA A 197 -2.61 8.25 -26.38
C ALA A 197 -3.64 8.45 -25.26
N GLU A 198 -3.58 7.61 -24.22
CA GLU A 198 -4.46 7.69 -23.06
C GLU A 198 -3.74 8.34 -21.88
N ARG A 199 -4.35 9.40 -21.35
CA ARG A 199 -3.84 10.17 -20.19
C ARG A 199 -2.35 10.50 -20.34
N PRO A 200 -1.96 11.28 -21.37
CA PRO A 200 -0.56 11.64 -21.61
C PRO A 200 0.09 12.36 -20.43
N PHE A 201 -0.72 13.01 -19.59
CA PHE A 201 -0.30 13.69 -18.37
C PHE A 201 -1.29 13.47 -17.23
N GLU A 202 -0.78 13.37 -16.01
CA GLU A 202 -1.54 13.41 -14.76
C GLU A 202 -0.83 14.43 -13.83
N GLU A 203 -1.59 15.19 -13.04
CA GLU A 203 -1.03 16.24 -12.18
C GLU A 203 -1.50 16.08 -10.74
N GLY A 204 -0.55 16.07 -9.81
CA GLY A 204 -0.81 15.99 -8.38
C GLY A 204 -0.23 17.20 -7.63
N PRO A 205 -0.44 17.27 -6.31
CA PRO A 205 -0.03 18.41 -5.49
C PRO A 205 1.48 18.70 -5.52
N GLY A 206 2.31 17.66 -5.43
CA GLY A 206 3.78 17.78 -5.34
C GLY A 206 4.56 17.36 -6.59
N PHE A 207 3.90 16.71 -7.56
CA PHE A 207 4.55 16.19 -8.77
C PHE A 207 3.52 16.06 -9.90
N TYR A 208 4.00 15.85 -11.12
CA TYR A 208 3.18 15.50 -12.28
C TYR A 208 3.80 14.31 -13.00
N VAL A 209 2.98 13.54 -13.70
CA VAL A 209 3.40 12.38 -14.48
C VAL A 209 3.27 12.68 -15.96
N LEU A 210 4.33 12.43 -16.71
CA LEU A 210 4.31 12.40 -18.16
C LEU A 210 4.38 10.95 -18.63
N ARG A 211 3.43 10.51 -19.46
CA ARG A 211 3.37 9.14 -19.97
C ARG A 211 3.89 9.11 -21.40
N LEU A 212 5.01 8.42 -21.58
CA LEU A 212 5.75 8.35 -22.83
C LEU A 212 5.69 6.93 -23.42
N ARG A 213 5.71 6.83 -24.74
CA ARG A 213 5.93 5.58 -25.47
C ARG A 213 7.27 5.66 -26.20
N PRO A 214 8.20 4.72 -25.95
CA PRO A 214 9.41 4.64 -26.74
C PRO A 214 9.08 4.37 -28.22
N GLY A 215 9.77 5.06 -29.12
CA GLY A 215 9.74 4.75 -30.55
C GLY A 215 10.39 3.40 -30.86
N GLU A 216 10.27 2.95 -32.11
CA GLU A 216 10.81 1.67 -32.53
C GLU A 216 12.33 1.58 -32.28
N GLY A 217 12.78 0.51 -31.62
CA GLY A 217 14.19 0.30 -31.27
C GLY A 217 14.72 1.17 -30.12
N VAL A 218 13.88 1.97 -29.45
CA VAL A 218 14.26 2.73 -28.25
C VAL A 218 13.92 1.91 -27.00
N THR A 219 14.93 1.61 -26.20
CA THR A 219 14.74 0.93 -24.90
C THR A 219 14.43 1.95 -23.80
N VAL A 220 13.77 1.50 -22.73
CA VAL A 220 13.50 2.33 -21.53
C VAL A 220 14.80 2.89 -20.95
N ASP A 221 15.85 2.07 -20.85
CA ASP A 221 17.15 2.51 -20.32
C ASP A 221 17.74 3.70 -21.07
N ARG A 222 17.54 3.80 -22.39
CA ARG A 222 18.03 4.94 -23.18
C ARG A 222 17.32 6.23 -22.82
N ILE A 223 16.08 6.17 -22.33
CA ILE A 223 15.32 7.32 -21.85
C ILE A 223 15.78 7.68 -20.43
N VAL A 224 15.85 6.70 -19.53
CA VAL A 224 16.27 6.88 -18.13
C VAL A 224 17.69 7.46 -18.03
N GLN A 225 18.61 7.04 -18.90
CA GLN A 225 19.97 7.57 -18.96
C GLN A 225 20.06 9.05 -19.38
N ARG A 226 18.94 9.70 -19.73
CA ARG A 226 18.85 11.13 -20.04
C ARG A 226 18.20 11.94 -18.92
N ASP A 227 18.07 11.39 -17.72
CA ASP A 227 17.51 12.08 -16.54
C ASP A 227 18.09 13.50 -16.33
N GLU A 228 19.42 13.64 -16.29
CA GLU A 228 20.07 14.96 -16.10
C GLU A 228 19.77 15.97 -17.22
N ASP A 229 19.72 15.49 -18.46
CA ASP A 229 19.34 16.29 -19.63
C ASP A 229 17.87 16.75 -19.56
N VAL A 230 17.00 15.90 -19.02
CA VAL A 230 15.58 16.20 -18.76
C VAL A 230 15.44 17.17 -17.59
N LYS A 231 16.19 17.00 -16.49
CA LYS A 231 16.21 17.96 -15.37
C LYS A 231 16.63 19.35 -15.84
N LEU A 232 17.67 19.42 -16.67
CA LEU A 232 18.17 20.68 -17.21
C LEU A 232 17.09 21.40 -18.02
N VAL A 233 16.37 20.68 -18.90
CA VAL A 233 15.29 21.32 -19.65
C VAL A 233 14.14 21.68 -18.72
N LEU A 234 13.76 20.85 -17.76
CA LEU A 234 12.65 21.15 -16.86
C LEU A 234 12.97 22.20 -15.78
N GLY A 235 14.24 22.61 -15.65
CA GLY A 235 14.67 23.61 -14.68
C GLY A 235 14.65 23.07 -13.24
N LEU A 236 14.86 21.76 -13.08
CA LEU A 236 14.84 21.11 -11.77
C LEU A 236 16.15 21.32 -11.01
N GLU A 237 16.05 21.46 -9.69
CA GLU A 237 17.19 21.50 -8.78
C GLU A 237 17.92 20.15 -8.70
N ALA A 238 19.17 20.17 -8.22
CA ALA A 238 20.01 18.98 -8.17
C ALA A 238 19.48 17.86 -7.25
N GLU A 239 18.72 18.23 -6.22
CA GLU A 239 18.07 17.30 -5.28
C GLU A 239 16.76 16.70 -5.81
N HIS A 240 16.22 17.23 -6.90
CA HIS A 240 15.05 16.65 -7.53
C HIS A 240 15.42 15.35 -8.25
N HIS A 241 14.64 14.31 -7.99
CA HIS A 241 14.77 13.00 -8.62
C HIS A 241 13.54 12.71 -9.46
N ILE A 242 13.74 12.46 -10.76
CA ILE A 242 12.69 11.99 -11.65
C ILE A 242 12.59 10.48 -11.49
N ARG A 243 11.37 9.96 -11.26
CA ARG A 243 11.15 8.51 -11.19
C ARG A 243 10.58 8.00 -12.51
N PHE A 244 11.07 6.84 -12.94
CA PHE A 244 10.64 6.19 -14.15
C PHE A 244 10.11 4.80 -13.83
N TYR A 245 8.92 4.47 -14.33
CA TYR A 245 8.34 3.13 -14.20
C TYR A 245 7.41 2.83 -15.37
N VAL A 246 7.21 1.56 -15.68
CA VAL A 246 6.29 1.15 -16.75
C VAL A 246 4.93 0.85 -16.13
N ASP A 247 3.88 1.51 -16.63
CA ASP A 247 2.50 1.26 -16.23
C ASP A 247 1.54 1.32 -17.43
N ARG A 248 0.64 0.34 -17.49
CA ARG A 248 -0.38 0.17 -18.55
C ARG A 248 0.15 0.41 -19.98
N GLY A 249 1.32 -0.17 -20.29
CA GLY A 249 1.92 -0.13 -21.62
C GLY A 249 2.54 1.22 -22.02
N ALA A 250 2.83 2.10 -21.06
CA ALA A 250 3.59 3.33 -21.25
C ALA A 250 4.70 3.47 -20.18
N LEU A 251 5.74 4.23 -20.49
CA LEU A 251 6.74 4.67 -19.53
C LEU A 251 6.22 5.93 -18.83
N SER A 252 5.90 5.81 -17.54
CA SER A 252 5.56 6.94 -16.69
C SER A 252 6.83 7.61 -16.17
N MET A 253 6.89 8.92 -16.32
CA MET A 253 7.94 9.79 -15.82
C MET A 253 7.34 10.73 -14.77
N GLU A 254 7.59 10.45 -13.49
CA GLU A 254 7.20 11.29 -12.36
C GLU A 254 8.20 12.43 -12.20
N VAL A 255 7.74 13.64 -12.45
CA VAL A 255 8.54 14.84 -12.35
C VAL A 255 8.10 15.65 -11.11
N PRO A 256 9.01 15.91 -10.16
CA PRO A 256 8.70 16.76 -9.03
C PRO A 256 8.40 18.18 -9.48
N LYS A 257 7.44 18.83 -8.79
CA LYS A 257 7.13 20.24 -8.97
C LYS A 257 8.14 21.10 -8.24
N LEU A 258 8.45 22.25 -8.85
CA LEU A 258 9.16 23.32 -8.15
C LEU A 258 8.29 23.84 -7.00
N ASP A 259 8.91 24.36 -5.95
CA ASP A 259 8.18 24.76 -4.73
C ASP A 259 7.04 25.74 -4.99
N GLN A 260 7.22 26.70 -5.90
CA GLN A 260 6.18 27.65 -6.29
C GLN A 260 5.03 27.05 -7.11
N GLU A 261 5.18 25.83 -7.62
CA GLU A 261 4.17 25.10 -8.41
C GLU A 261 3.36 24.13 -7.55
N ARG A 262 3.86 23.82 -6.36
CA ARG A 262 3.19 22.93 -5.41
C ARG A 262 1.96 23.62 -4.84
N TYR A 263 0.95 22.81 -4.58
CA TYR A 263 -0.27 23.25 -3.91
C TYR A 263 -0.63 22.27 -2.79
N GLY A 264 -1.36 22.77 -1.79
CA GLY A 264 -1.85 21.95 -0.68
C GLY A 264 -3.17 21.26 -1.00
N VAL A 265 -3.42 20.14 -0.34
CA VAL A 265 -4.76 19.55 -0.21
C VAL A 265 -5.36 20.07 1.08
N ASP A 266 -6.54 20.67 1.02
CA ASP A 266 -7.25 21.14 2.21
C ASP A 266 -7.89 19.95 2.94
N ALA A 267 -7.33 19.60 4.08
CA ALA A 267 -7.78 18.47 4.87
C ALA A 267 -9.21 18.65 5.41
N GLU A 268 -9.61 19.86 5.77
CA GLU A 268 -10.96 20.12 6.30
C GLU A 268 -12.01 19.98 5.19
N ALA A 269 -11.70 20.52 4.01
CA ALA A 269 -12.55 20.36 2.83
C ALA A 269 -12.66 18.90 2.41
N MET A 270 -11.55 18.14 2.48
CA MET A 270 -11.51 16.70 2.20
C MET A 270 -12.42 15.93 3.18
N TRP A 271 -12.25 16.12 4.49
CA TRP A 271 -13.06 15.44 5.51
C TRP A 271 -14.55 15.78 5.41
N SER A 272 -14.88 17.02 5.06
CA SER A 272 -16.26 17.48 4.91
C SER A 272 -16.98 16.82 3.72
N ARG A 273 -16.23 16.44 2.69
CA ARG A 273 -16.76 15.80 1.47
C ARG A 273 -16.69 14.28 1.51
N TYR A 274 -15.97 13.72 2.48
CA TYR A 274 -15.75 12.29 2.59
C TYR A 274 -16.97 11.57 3.17
N GLU A 275 -17.32 10.43 2.57
CA GLU A 275 -18.41 9.58 3.03
C GLU A 275 -17.92 8.62 4.12
N TRP A 276 -18.11 9.00 5.37
CA TRP A 276 -17.68 8.21 6.51
C TRP A 276 -18.52 6.94 6.68
N SER A 277 -17.86 5.80 6.75
CA SER A 277 -18.53 4.52 6.98
C SER A 277 -18.78 4.26 8.46
N THR A 278 -19.95 3.71 8.79
CA THR A 278 -20.25 3.24 10.15
C THR A 278 -19.53 1.93 10.48
N GLY A 279 -19.01 1.80 11.70
CA GLY A 279 -18.45 0.54 12.21
C GLY A 279 -17.03 0.21 11.77
N ARG A 280 -16.38 1.10 11.02
CA ARG A 280 -14.95 1.05 10.69
C ARG A 280 -14.24 2.26 11.28
N LEU A 281 -12.98 2.09 11.62
CA LEU A 281 -12.08 3.17 12.04
C LEU A 281 -11.25 3.62 10.84
N VAL A 282 -11.84 4.50 10.04
CA VAL A 282 -11.24 5.07 8.83
C VAL A 282 -10.91 6.54 9.00
N VAL A 283 -9.86 7.01 8.33
CA VAL A 283 -9.51 8.43 8.24
C VAL A 283 -8.94 8.79 6.87
N PRO A 284 -9.51 9.79 6.16
CA PRO A 284 -8.90 10.39 4.98
C PRO A 284 -7.64 11.16 5.34
N ILE A 285 -6.55 10.93 4.62
CA ILE A 285 -5.23 11.55 4.89
C ILE A 285 -4.71 12.40 3.74
N GLY A 286 -5.30 12.33 2.55
CA GLY A 286 -4.90 13.14 1.41
C GLY A 286 -5.58 12.71 0.12
N GLU A 287 -4.98 13.12 -1.00
CA GLU A 287 -5.43 12.77 -2.35
C GLU A 287 -4.30 12.13 -3.14
N ASP A 288 -4.65 11.18 -4.01
CA ASP A 288 -3.73 10.66 -5.02
C ASP A 288 -3.55 11.66 -6.18
N ILE A 289 -2.71 11.31 -7.16
CA ILE A 289 -2.48 12.15 -8.35
C ILE A 289 -3.74 12.35 -9.22
N ARG A 290 -4.81 11.62 -8.95
CA ARG A 290 -6.09 11.70 -9.65
C ARG A 290 -7.13 12.48 -8.85
N GLY A 291 -6.74 13.09 -7.74
CA GLY A 291 -7.64 13.77 -6.82
C GLY A 291 -8.61 12.81 -6.13
N GLN A 292 -8.31 11.51 -6.12
CA GLN A 292 -9.09 10.55 -5.34
C GLN A 292 -8.59 10.56 -3.91
N THR A 293 -9.52 10.58 -2.96
CA THR A 293 -9.19 10.53 -1.55
C THR A 293 -8.45 9.24 -1.21
N VAL A 294 -7.35 9.39 -0.49
CA VAL A 294 -6.57 8.30 0.10
C VAL A 294 -6.92 8.24 1.59
N GLU A 295 -7.33 7.07 2.05
CA GLU A 295 -7.74 6.80 3.43
C GLU A 295 -6.85 5.75 4.09
N ILE A 296 -6.81 5.78 5.43
CA ILE A 296 -6.28 4.70 6.26
C ILE A 296 -7.44 4.04 6.97
N ASP A 297 -7.58 2.72 6.81
CA ASP A 297 -8.56 1.90 7.53
C ASP A 297 -7.87 1.04 8.59
N PHE A 298 -7.92 1.49 9.84
CA PHE A 298 -7.36 0.75 10.97
C PHE A 298 -8.13 -0.53 11.29
N SER A 299 -9.38 -0.64 10.84
CA SER A 299 -10.18 -1.86 11.00
C SER A 299 -9.86 -2.92 9.94
N SER A 300 -9.19 -2.54 8.85
CA SER A 300 -8.76 -3.46 7.80
C SER A 300 -7.68 -4.44 8.28
N ALA A 301 -7.66 -5.62 7.66
CA ALA A 301 -6.58 -6.58 7.84
C ALA A 301 -5.26 -6.11 7.25
N ASP A 302 -5.31 -5.25 6.23
CA ASP A 302 -4.15 -4.80 5.47
C ASP A 302 -3.42 -3.62 6.15
N SER A 303 -4.14 -2.83 6.95
CA SER A 303 -3.61 -1.61 7.59
C SER A 303 -4.02 -1.44 9.06
N PRO A 304 -3.92 -2.47 9.93
CA PRO A 304 -4.38 -2.38 11.31
C PRO A 304 -3.52 -1.50 12.20
N HIS A 305 -2.26 -1.28 11.80
CA HIS A 305 -1.25 -0.49 12.47
C HIS A 305 -0.45 0.28 11.43
N LEU A 306 0.13 1.41 11.81
CA LEU A 306 0.76 2.33 10.89
C LEU A 306 2.19 2.67 11.33
N LEU A 307 3.12 2.69 10.38
CA LEU A 307 4.44 3.27 10.55
C LEU A 307 4.56 4.51 9.65
N ILE A 308 4.87 5.66 10.23
CA ILE A 308 5.10 6.91 9.50
C ILE A 308 6.57 7.27 9.64
N ALA A 309 7.30 7.25 8.52
CA ALA A 309 8.72 7.61 8.52
C ALA A 309 9.02 8.70 7.49
N GLY A 310 9.84 9.67 7.88
CA GLY A 310 10.22 10.76 6.99
C GLY A 310 11.20 11.72 7.65
N THR A 311 12.17 12.22 6.89
CA THR A 311 13.15 13.20 7.38
C THR A 311 12.49 14.52 7.77
N THR A 312 13.19 15.37 8.52
CA THR A 312 12.72 16.72 8.84
C THR A 312 12.30 17.48 7.58
N GLY A 313 11.13 18.12 7.60
CA GLY A 313 10.58 18.87 6.47
C GLY A 313 9.87 18.01 5.40
N SER A 314 9.90 16.68 5.50
CA SER A 314 9.21 15.79 4.55
C SER A 314 7.68 15.78 4.66
N GLY A 315 7.14 16.32 5.75
CA GLY A 315 5.69 16.33 6.02
C GLY A 315 5.22 15.26 7.01
N LYS A 316 6.11 14.50 7.68
CA LYS A 316 5.74 13.50 8.72
C LYS A 316 4.77 14.06 9.76
N SER A 317 5.10 15.21 10.35
CA SER A 317 4.29 15.83 11.39
C SER A 317 2.92 16.27 10.87
N VAL A 318 2.89 16.88 9.68
CA VAL A 318 1.64 17.28 9.01
C VAL A 318 0.77 16.06 8.73
N ALA A 319 1.34 14.95 8.27
CA ALA A 319 0.61 13.70 8.02
C ALA A 319 0.04 13.10 9.32
N LEU A 320 0.84 13.06 10.40
CA LEU A 320 0.40 12.57 11.70
C LEU A 320 -0.70 13.45 12.30
N GLU A 321 -0.56 14.77 12.23
CA GLU A 321 -1.57 15.72 12.69
C GLU A 321 -2.85 15.63 11.86
N THR A 322 -2.75 15.53 10.53
CA THR A 322 -3.90 15.33 9.63
C THR A 322 -4.67 14.07 10.01
N LEU A 323 -3.96 12.95 10.19
CA LEU A 323 -4.55 11.70 10.64
C LEU A 323 -5.28 11.85 11.98
N LEU A 324 -4.64 12.46 12.97
CA LEU A 324 -5.21 12.61 14.31
C LEU A 324 -6.41 13.56 14.31
N GLN A 325 -6.29 14.74 13.70
CA GLN A 325 -7.37 15.71 13.60
C GLN A 325 -8.58 15.12 12.86
N GLY A 326 -8.37 14.39 11.76
CA GLY A 326 -9.44 13.71 11.04
C GLY A 326 -10.21 12.71 11.92
N LEU A 327 -9.48 11.93 12.73
CA LEU A 327 -10.08 11.00 13.68
C LEU A 327 -10.84 11.72 14.81
N LEU A 328 -10.21 12.66 15.51
CA LEU A 328 -10.76 13.33 16.69
C LEU A 328 -11.99 14.20 16.37
N ARG A 329 -12.05 14.76 15.15
CA ARG A 329 -13.18 15.57 14.70
C ARG A 329 -14.39 14.71 14.31
N HIS A 330 -14.15 13.49 13.83
CA HIS A 330 -15.21 12.62 13.36
C HIS A 330 -15.75 11.69 14.45
N TYR A 331 -14.87 11.01 15.18
CA TYR A 331 -15.26 10.03 16.19
C TYR A 331 -15.34 10.71 17.56
N PRO A 332 -16.47 10.65 18.28
CA PRO A 332 -16.55 11.22 19.63
C PRO A 332 -15.72 10.42 20.64
N PRO A 333 -15.42 10.97 21.83
CA PRO A 333 -14.62 10.28 22.85
C PRO A 333 -15.23 8.96 23.33
N ALA A 334 -16.55 8.80 23.23
CA ALA A 334 -17.23 7.53 23.52
C ALA A 334 -16.85 6.40 22.56
N ASN A 335 -16.44 6.74 21.32
CA ASN A 335 -16.13 5.78 20.27
C ASN A 335 -14.62 5.69 19.99
N LEU A 336 -13.84 6.72 20.32
CA LEU A 336 -12.41 6.77 20.10
C LEU A 336 -11.67 7.26 21.35
N ARG A 337 -10.59 6.58 21.69
CA ARG A 337 -9.65 7.00 22.73
C ARG A 337 -8.23 6.98 22.19
N VAL A 338 -7.41 7.93 22.66
CA VAL A 338 -6.02 8.09 22.21
C VAL A 338 -5.08 8.03 23.41
N ALA A 339 -3.96 7.34 23.27
CA ALA A 339 -2.81 7.53 24.15
C ALA A 339 -1.62 7.93 23.29
N ALA A 340 -0.83 8.89 23.74
CA ALA A 340 0.23 9.48 22.95
C ALA A 340 1.51 9.61 23.76
N VAL A 341 2.65 9.45 23.09
CA VAL A 341 3.99 9.71 23.61
C VAL A 341 4.72 10.61 22.62
N ASP A 342 5.20 11.76 23.10
CA ASP A 342 5.99 12.74 22.34
C ASP A 342 7.24 13.10 23.16
N PRO A 343 8.38 12.42 22.91
CA PRO A 343 9.61 12.66 23.67
C PRO A 343 10.17 14.08 23.58
N LYS A 344 9.75 14.83 22.54
CA LYS A 344 10.23 16.19 22.28
C LYS A 344 9.24 17.24 22.76
N GLY A 345 7.98 16.87 22.99
CA GLY A 345 6.91 17.76 23.45
C GLY A 345 6.62 18.88 22.43
N THR A 346 6.77 18.59 21.14
CA THR A 346 6.61 19.60 20.08
C THR A 346 5.52 19.26 19.08
N GLU A 347 5.30 17.97 18.79
CA GLU A 347 4.49 17.53 17.66
C GLU A 347 3.04 17.23 18.09
N LEU A 348 2.83 16.80 19.34
CA LEU A 348 1.51 16.35 19.84
C LEU A 348 0.88 17.30 20.87
N THR A 349 1.39 18.53 20.98
CA THR A 349 0.89 19.54 21.94
C THR A 349 -0.59 19.90 21.72
N PHE A 350 -1.09 19.75 20.50
CA PHE A 350 -2.51 20.00 20.19
C PHE A 350 -3.47 18.99 20.86
N LEU A 351 -2.97 17.85 21.35
CA LEU A 351 -3.76 16.87 22.10
C LEU A 351 -3.94 17.25 23.57
N GLU A 352 -3.15 18.19 24.11
CA GLU A 352 -3.16 18.51 25.53
C GLU A 352 -4.55 19.00 25.99
N GLY A 353 -5.16 18.25 26.91
CA GLY A 353 -6.49 18.56 27.44
C GLY A 353 -7.66 18.09 26.59
N ASP A 354 -7.41 17.39 25.47
CA ASP A 354 -8.46 16.79 24.65
C ASP A 354 -9.15 15.62 25.36
N GLU A 355 -10.47 15.54 25.26
CA GLU A 355 -11.29 14.52 25.95
C GLU A 355 -11.03 13.09 25.45
N HIS A 356 -10.47 12.91 24.25
CA HIS A 356 -10.13 11.60 23.71
C HIS A 356 -8.91 10.97 24.41
N LEU A 357 -8.07 11.77 25.09
CA LEU A 357 -6.87 11.26 25.75
C LEU A 357 -7.22 10.32 26.92
N LEU A 358 -6.61 9.12 26.91
CA LEU A 358 -6.66 8.16 28.01
C LEU A 358 -5.86 8.63 29.23
N ASN A 359 -4.79 9.38 28.97
CA ASN A 359 -3.83 9.89 29.94
C ASN A 359 -3.12 11.12 29.35
N PRO A 360 -2.47 11.95 30.17
CA PRO A 360 -1.57 12.99 29.68
C PRO A 360 -0.54 12.43 28.70
N VAL A 361 -0.12 13.24 27.72
CA VAL A 361 0.88 12.86 26.72
C VAL A 361 2.17 12.44 27.44
N GLY A 362 2.63 11.22 27.19
CA GLY A 362 3.86 10.68 27.75
C GLY A 362 5.09 11.33 27.12
N MET A 363 6.20 11.35 27.86
CA MET A 363 7.42 12.07 27.48
C MET A 363 8.63 11.16 27.30
N ASP A 364 8.56 9.89 27.70
CA ASP A 364 9.71 9.00 27.67
C ASP A 364 9.35 7.52 27.46
N ALA A 365 10.38 6.67 27.48
CA ALA A 365 10.25 5.24 27.28
C ALA A 365 9.49 4.52 28.43
N GLU A 366 9.51 5.07 29.64
CA GLU A 366 8.78 4.51 30.78
C GLU A 366 7.27 4.74 30.59
N ASP A 367 6.89 5.96 30.20
CA ASP A 367 5.51 6.31 29.83
C ASP A 367 5.02 5.44 28.66
N ALA A 368 5.82 5.31 27.60
CA ALA A 368 5.50 4.45 26.46
C ALA A 368 5.29 2.99 26.90
N THR A 369 6.19 2.46 27.72
CA THR A 369 6.09 1.10 28.26
C THR A 369 4.81 0.91 29.08
N SER A 370 4.46 1.89 29.91
CA SER A 370 3.26 1.88 30.75
C SER A 370 1.99 1.85 29.90
N ILE A 371 1.89 2.75 28.92
CA ILE A 371 0.76 2.84 27.98
C ILE A 371 0.59 1.53 27.21
N LEU A 372 1.68 1.00 26.64
CA LEU A 372 1.63 -0.24 25.85
C LEU A 372 1.25 -1.45 26.71
N LYS A 373 1.75 -1.54 27.96
CA LYS A 373 1.35 -2.60 28.89
C LYS A 373 -0.13 -2.50 29.27
N HIS A 374 -0.63 -1.29 29.48
CA HIS A 374 -2.05 -1.06 29.76
C HIS A 374 -2.91 -1.49 28.56
N ALA A 375 -2.52 -1.12 27.34
CA ALA A 375 -3.20 -1.56 26.12
C ALA A 375 -3.18 -3.08 25.94
N VAL A 376 -2.08 -3.77 26.28
CA VAL A 376 -2.03 -5.25 26.28
C VAL A 376 -2.99 -5.85 27.31
N ALA A 377 -3.15 -5.22 28.47
CA ALA A 377 -4.11 -5.68 29.48
C ALA A 377 -5.56 -5.46 29.00
N GLU A 378 -5.86 -4.28 28.47
CA GLU A 378 -7.18 -3.95 27.89
C GLU A 378 -7.54 -4.90 26.74
N MET A 379 -6.59 -5.19 25.85
CA MET A 379 -6.76 -6.17 24.78
C MET A 379 -7.23 -7.53 25.32
N ARG A 380 -6.65 -7.98 26.44
CA ARG A 380 -7.05 -9.26 27.07
C ARG A 380 -8.45 -9.18 27.65
N THR A 381 -8.77 -8.11 28.39
CA THR A 381 -10.10 -7.85 28.93
C THR A 381 -11.16 -7.89 27.83
N ARG A 382 -10.91 -7.23 26.69
CA ARG A 382 -11.81 -7.25 25.53
C ARG A 382 -11.99 -8.64 24.97
N TYR A 383 -10.92 -9.41 24.79
CA TYR A 383 -11.03 -10.78 24.30
C TYR A 383 -11.83 -11.70 25.22
N ASP A 384 -11.67 -11.57 26.53
CA ASP A 384 -12.47 -12.31 27.49
C ASP A 384 -13.96 -11.93 27.37
N GLY A 385 -14.27 -10.63 27.29
CA GLY A 385 -15.64 -10.14 27.04
C GLY A 385 -16.23 -10.60 25.70
N PHE A 386 -15.44 -10.61 24.63
CA PHE A 386 -15.88 -11.09 23.32
C PHE A 386 -16.24 -12.57 23.36
N LYS A 387 -15.44 -13.37 24.07
CA LYS A 387 -15.70 -14.80 24.25
C LYS A 387 -16.99 -15.05 25.02
N GLU A 388 -17.27 -14.26 26.05
CA GLU A 388 -18.52 -14.33 26.82
C GLU A 388 -19.74 -13.92 25.98
N ALA A 389 -19.60 -12.91 25.13
CA ALA A 389 -20.64 -12.45 24.20
C ALA A 389 -20.77 -13.31 22.93
N GLY A 390 -19.83 -14.22 22.66
CA GLY A 390 -19.84 -15.08 21.47
C GLY A 390 -19.46 -14.37 20.17
N VAL A 391 -18.74 -13.25 20.25
CA VAL A 391 -18.28 -12.44 19.11
C VAL A 391 -16.76 -12.54 18.93
N ARG A 392 -16.23 -12.08 17.79
CA ARG A 392 -14.81 -12.21 17.45
C ARG A 392 -14.05 -10.89 17.36
N SER A 393 -14.74 -9.76 17.34
CA SER A 393 -14.14 -8.45 17.13
C SER A 393 -14.90 -7.35 17.87
N LEU A 394 -14.23 -6.20 18.05
CA LEU A 394 -14.83 -5.01 18.61
C LEU A 394 -16.03 -4.53 17.78
N SER A 395 -15.93 -4.54 16.45
CA SER A 395 -17.04 -4.13 15.58
C SER A 395 -18.26 -5.04 15.75
N GLU A 396 -18.07 -6.37 15.85
CA GLU A 396 -19.16 -7.30 16.15
C GLU A 396 -19.75 -7.07 17.55
N PHE A 397 -18.89 -6.86 18.55
CA PHE A 397 -19.31 -6.56 19.92
C PHE A 397 -20.18 -5.29 19.97
N ASN A 398 -19.68 -4.19 19.41
CA ASN A 398 -20.36 -2.90 19.39
C ASN A 398 -21.66 -2.93 18.56
N SER A 399 -21.76 -3.79 17.54
CA SER A 399 -23.00 -3.95 16.77
C SER A 399 -24.16 -4.56 17.57
N GLN A 400 -23.85 -5.25 18.67
CA GLN A 400 -24.82 -5.89 19.56
C GLN A 400 -24.98 -5.14 20.90
N ALA A 401 -24.09 -4.19 21.18
CA ALA A 401 -24.09 -3.40 22.40
C ALA A 401 -25.19 -2.33 22.38
N GLY A 402 -25.76 -2.02 23.55
CA GLY A 402 -26.56 -0.81 23.71
C GLY A 402 -25.67 0.44 23.65
N GLU A 403 -26.27 1.62 23.45
CA GLU A 403 -25.52 2.90 23.34
C GLU A 403 -24.56 3.14 24.52
N ASN A 404 -24.89 2.65 25.72
CA ASN A 404 -24.07 2.83 26.93
C ASN A 404 -22.97 1.76 27.12
N ASP A 405 -22.98 0.70 26.30
CA ASP A 405 -22.07 -0.45 26.41
C ASP A 405 -21.05 -0.50 25.26
N VAL A 406 -21.03 0.53 24.41
CA VAL A 406 -20.06 0.66 23.31
C VAL A 406 -18.66 0.79 23.88
N ILE A 407 -17.75 -0.05 23.38
CA ILE A 407 -16.34 0.01 23.73
C ILE A 407 -15.60 0.84 22.66
N PRO A 408 -14.83 1.87 23.05
CA PRO A 408 -14.14 2.72 22.09
C PRO A 408 -12.95 2.00 21.42
N TRP A 409 -12.68 2.35 20.17
CA TRP A 409 -11.38 2.10 19.55
C TRP A 409 -10.28 2.83 20.30
N TRP A 410 -9.09 2.22 20.38
CA TRP A 410 -7.90 2.88 20.91
C TRP A 410 -6.88 3.08 19.79
N ILE A 411 -6.33 4.29 19.71
CA ILE A 411 -5.14 4.60 18.90
C ILE A 411 -4.00 4.98 19.83
N LEU A 412 -2.88 4.26 19.73
CA LEU A 412 -1.66 4.52 20.49
C LEU A 412 -0.64 5.19 19.56
N ILE A 413 -0.22 6.39 19.89
CA ILE A 413 0.76 7.17 19.12
C ILE A 413 2.10 7.13 19.82
N LEU A 414 3.12 6.65 19.12
CA LEU A 414 4.51 6.73 19.53
C LEU A 414 5.22 7.67 18.56
N ASP A 415 5.32 8.95 18.89
CA ASP A 415 6.11 9.88 18.10
C ASP A 415 7.60 9.74 18.39
N GLU A 416 8.41 9.94 17.37
CA GLU A 416 9.86 9.75 17.36
C GLU A 416 10.30 8.48 18.11
N TYR A 417 9.85 7.32 17.63
CA TYR A 417 10.14 6.01 18.20
C TYR A 417 11.63 5.75 18.43
N ALA A 418 12.50 6.33 17.60
CA ALA A 418 13.95 6.24 17.77
C ALA A 418 14.42 6.78 19.13
N ASP A 419 13.78 7.84 19.63
CA ASP A 419 14.12 8.45 20.91
C ASP A 419 13.58 7.64 22.10
N LEU A 420 12.54 6.82 21.89
CA LEU A 420 12.01 5.87 22.88
C LEU A 420 12.82 4.57 22.99
N THR A 421 13.74 4.33 22.06
CA THR A 421 14.49 3.06 21.95
C THR A 421 16.01 3.27 21.85
N LEU A 422 16.49 4.36 22.46
CA LEU A 422 17.91 4.76 22.43
C LEU A 422 18.80 3.74 23.15
N SER A 423 18.37 3.22 24.31
CA SER A 423 19.08 2.18 25.04
C SER A 423 18.52 0.79 24.74
N ASP A 424 19.34 -0.25 24.89
CA ASP A 424 18.88 -1.64 24.70
C ASP A 424 17.85 -2.06 25.76
N GLU A 425 17.88 -1.46 26.95
CA GLU A 425 16.90 -1.70 28.00
C GLU A 425 15.55 -1.09 27.64
N ASP A 426 15.52 0.19 27.27
CA ASP A 426 14.31 0.91 26.85
C ASP A 426 13.69 0.25 25.61
N ARG A 427 14.53 -0.12 24.65
CA ARG A 427 14.07 -0.83 23.46
C ARG A 427 13.36 -2.12 23.83
N LYS A 428 13.96 -2.93 24.71
CA LYS A 428 13.36 -4.20 25.13
C LYS A 428 12.03 -4.02 25.86
N THR A 429 11.93 -3.01 26.73
CA THR A 429 10.71 -2.77 27.52
C THR A 429 9.57 -2.21 26.68
N VAL A 430 9.87 -1.41 25.65
CA VAL A 430 8.90 -0.85 24.70
C VAL A 430 8.50 -1.86 23.62
N GLU A 431 9.46 -2.57 23.01
CA GLU A 431 9.19 -3.51 21.91
C GLU A 431 8.38 -4.72 22.34
N GLU A 432 8.61 -5.26 23.54
CA GLU A 432 7.89 -6.46 23.99
C GLU A 432 6.36 -6.29 23.97
N PRO A 433 5.76 -5.24 24.60
CA PRO A 433 4.32 -5.01 24.50
C PRO A 433 3.89 -4.49 23.12
N LEU A 434 4.71 -3.70 22.43
CA LEU A 434 4.42 -3.21 21.08
C LEU A 434 4.21 -4.37 20.08
N VAL A 435 5.11 -5.35 20.07
CA VAL A 435 5.00 -6.55 19.22
C VAL A 435 3.74 -7.35 19.54
N ARG A 436 3.38 -7.47 20.83
CA ARG A 436 2.15 -8.16 21.24
C ARG A 436 0.90 -7.46 20.72
N ILE A 437 0.87 -6.14 20.74
CA ILE A 437 -0.22 -5.33 20.17
C ILE A 437 -0.26 -5.55 18.67
N ALA A 438 0.87 -5.34 17.98
CA ALA A 438 0.97 -5.48 16.53
C ALA A 438 0.46 -6.84 16.01
N GLN A 439 0.69 -7.91 16.76
CA GLN A 439 0.28 -9.26 16.37
C GLN A 439 -1.18 -9.61 16.67
N LYS A 440 -1.80 -8.96 17.67
CA LYS A 440 -3.05 -9.48 18.26
C LYS A 440 -4.11 -8.43 18.55
N ALA A 441 -3.85 -7.15 18.39
CA ALA A 441 -4.75 -6.11 18.90
C ALA A 441 -5.83 -5.65 17.90
N ARG A 442 -5.68 -5.95 16.61
CA ARG A 442 -6.66 -5.55 15.56
C ARG A 442 -8.10 -5.88 15.93
N ALA A 443 -8.39 -7.14 16.25
CA ALA A 443 -9.77 -7.54 16.57
C ALA A 443 -10.26 -6.96 17.89
N ALA A 444 -9.36 -6.61 18.83
CA ALA A 444 -9.68 -5.86 20.04
C ALA A 444 -9.93 -4.36 19.77
N GLY A 445 -9.71 -3.89 18.55
CA GLY A 445 -9.87 -2.48 18.16
C GLY A 445 -8.87 -1.55 18.85
N ILE A 446 -7.65 -2.04 19.06
CA ILE A 446 -6.52 -1.28 19.60
C ILE A 446 -5.45 -1.24 18.50
N HIS A 447 -5.05 -0.04 18.10
CA HIS A 447 -4.16 0.20 16.99
C HIS A 447 -2.98 1.06 17.41
N VAL A 448 -1.84 0.89 16.75
CA VAL A 448 -0.64 1.68 16.99
C VAL A 448 -0.26 2.45 15.74
N VAL A 449 0.13 3.71 15.93
CA VAL A 449 0.85 4.53 14.96
C VAL A 449 2.23 4.80 15.53
N VAL A 450 3.26 4.28 14.87
CA VAL A 450 4.67 4.57 15.19
C VAL A 450 5.17 5.62 14.21
N ALA A 451 5.77 6.69 14.69
CA ALA A 451 6.37 7.70 13.84
C ALA A 451 7.87 7.86 14.12
N THR A 452 8.68 8.11 13.09
CA THR A 452 10.11 8.43 13.30
C THR A 452 10.68 9.28 12.17
N GLN A 453 11.66 10.13 12.52
CA GLN A 453 12.45 10.87 11.55
C GLN A 453 13.73 10.16 11.12
N ARG A 454 14.03 9.00 11.72
CA ARG A 454 15.23 8.20 11.48
C ARG A 454 14.85 6.86 10.83
N PRO A 455 14.55 6.82 9.52
CA PRO A 455 14.17 5.60 8.80
C PRO A 455 15.38 4.67 8.55
N SER A 456 16.09 4.25 9.60
CA SER A 456 17.21 3.32 9.51
C SER A 456 16.80 1.92 9.96
N ALA A 457 17.48 0.90 9.44
CA ALA A 457 17.28 -0.50 9.84
C ALA A 457 17.62 -0.76 11.32
N GLU A 458 18.34 0.16 11.97
CA GLU A 458 18.65 0.10 13.40
C GLU A 458 17.44 0.51 14.26
N VAL A 459 16.65 1.46 13.77
CA VAL A 459 15.44 1.99 14.43
C VAL A 459 14.22 1.16 14.06
N ILE A 460 14.05 0.84 12.78
CA ILE A 460 12.95 0.02 12.27
C ILE A 460 13.55 -1.33 11.86
N ARG A 461 13.49 -2.30 12.77
CA ARG A 461 13.98 -3.66 12.48
C ARG A 461 12.94 -4.43 11.65
N PRO A 462 13.39 -5.33 10.75
CA PRO A 462 12.50 -6.17 9.94
C PRO A 462 11.53 -7.03 10.76
#